data_AF-A0A512C014-F1
#
_entry.id   AF-A0A512C014-F1
#
_cell.length_a   1.000
_cell.length_b   1.000
_cell.length_c   1.000
_cell.angle_alpha   90.00
_cell.angle_beta   90.00
_cell.angle_gamma   90.00
#
_symmetry.space_group_name_H-M   'P 1'
#
loop_
_entity.id
_entity.type
_entity.pdbx_description
1 polymer ?
#
loop_
_entity_poly.entity_id
_entity_poly.type
_entity_poly.pdbx_seq_one_letter_code
_entity_poly.pdbx_strand_id
1 'polypeptide(L)' 'MDDDKIESLASSFYAVEYNSHSWNSAPEIIKDEFRLYARSAIELFSSETKAFNDEGIFHQSSLTNKKMHLH' A
#
# COMPACT_ATOMS: atom_id res chain seq x y z
N MET A 1 4.95 -7.81 7.76
CA MET A 1 4.29 -6.49 7.64
C MET A 1 4.62 -5.73 8.91
N ASP A 2 4.89 -4.44 8.83
CA ASP A 2 5.34 -3.64 9.97
C ASP A 2 4.12 -3.15 10.78
N ASP A 3 3.94 -3.67 11.99
CA ASP A 3 2.77 -3.39 12.83
C ASP A 3 2.66 -1.90 13.18
N ASP A 4 3.79 -1.18 13.29
CA ASP A 4 3.81 0.25 13.56
C ASP A 4 3.22 1.05 12.38
N LYS A 5 3.46 0.60 11.15
CA LYS A 5 2.90 1.23 9.94
C LYS A 5 1.40 1.01 9.84
N ILE A 6 0.93 -0.19 10.20
CA ILE A 6 -0.49 -0.50 10.25
C ILE A 6 -1.16 0.41 11.28
N GLU A 7 -0.58 0.53 12.48
CA GLU A 7 -1.15 1.34 13.57
C GLU A 7 -1.18 2.83 13.22
N SER A 8 -0.09 3.35 12.63
CA SER A 8 -0.02 4.74 12.17
C SER A 8 -1.09 5.04 11.11
N LEU A 9 -1.28 4.16 10.13
CA LEU A 9 -2.26 4.36 9.06
C LEU A 9 -3.69 4.21 9.58
N ALA A 10 -3.94 3.21 10.43
CA ALA A 10 -5.23 2.99 11.07
C ALA A 10 -5.66 4.21 11.89
N SER A 11 -4.75 4.76 12.71
CA SER A 11 -5.03 5.98 13.49
C SER A 11 -5.32 7.20 12.61
N SER A 12 -4.69 7.28 11.42
CA SER A 12 -4.92 8.36 10.46
C SER A 12 -6.31 8.25 9.81
N PHE A 13 -6.71 7.03 9.39
CA PHE A 13 -8.06 6.78 8.88
C PHE A 13 -9.13 7.10 9.92
N TYR A 14 -8.92 6.65 11.17
CA TYR A 14 -9.82 6.94 12.27
C TYR A 14 -9.96 8.45 12.53
N ALA A 15 -8.84 9.19 12.51
CA ALA A 15 -8.85 10.62 12.74
C ALA A 15 -9.64 11.40 11.67
N VAL A 16 -9.60 10.94 10.42
CA VAL A 16 -10.38 11.51 9.30
C VAL A 16 -11.87 11.23 9.48
N GLU A 17 -12.24 10.00 9.82
CA GLU A 17 -13.64 9.57 9.94
C GLU A 17 -14.33 10.21 11.17
N TYR A 18 -13.64 10.26 12.30
CA TYR A 18 -14.23 10.63 13.59
C TYR A 18 -13.76 12.00 14.12
N ASN A 19 -13.17 12.85 13.28
CA ASN A 19 -12.87 14.27 13.54
C ASN A 19 -12.65 14.62 15.03
N SER A 20 -11.42 14.46 15.53
CA SER A 20 -10.97 14.81 16.90
C SER A 20 -11.22 13.77 17.99
N HIS A 21 -11.77 12.60 17.69
CA HIS A 21 -11.78 11.50 18.67
C HIS A 21 -10.35 10.95 18.85
N SER A 22 -9.96 10.72 20.10
CA SER A 22 -8.65 10.14 20.41
C SER A 22 -8.60 8.69 19.99
N TRP A 23 -7.68 8.33 19.09
CA TRP A 23 -7.38 6.94 18.71
C TRP A 23 -7.16 6.06 19.94
N ASN A 24 -6.40 6.55 20.93
CA ASN A 24 -6.09 5.78 22.15
C ASN A 24 -7.33 5.42 22.96
N SER A 25 -8.40 6.23 22.84
CA SER A 25 -9.67 6.03 23.55
C SER A 25 -10.70 5.26 22.72
N ALA A 26 -10.39 4.93 21.45
CA ALA A 26 -11.29 4.16 20.62
C ALA A 26 -11.48 2.73 21.20
N PRO A 27 -12.69 2.17 21.13
CA PRO A 27 -12.91 0.76 21.48
C PRO A 27 -12.02 -0.16 20.64
N GLU A 28 -11.47 -1.23 21.21
CA GLU A 28 -10.58 -2.14 20.47
C GLU A 28 -11.24 -2.76 19.24
N ILE A 29 -12.55 -3.03 19.28
CA ILE A 29 -13.28 -3.51 18.10
C ILE A 29 -13.22 -2.53 16.92
N ILE A 30 -13.26 -1.22 17.20
CA ILE A 30 -13.12 -0.18 16.18
C ILE A 30 -11.66 -0.12 15.72
N LYS A 31 -10.70 -0.20 16.64
CA LYS A 31 -9.28 -0.19 16.27
C LYS A 31 -8.93 -1.37 15.36
N ASP A 32 -9.44 -2.56 15.65
CA ASP A 32 -9.23 -3.76 14.85
C ASP A 32 -9.79 -3.61 13.44
N GLU A 33 -10.95 -2.99 13.29
CA GLU A 33 -11.53 -2.68 11.98
C GLU A 33 -10.62 -1.75 11.17
N PHE A 34 -10.15 -0.65 11.77
CA PHE A 34 -9.23 0.28 11.10
C PHE A 34 -7.86 -0.33 10.79
N ARG A 35 -7.35 -1.23 11.63
CA ARG A 35 -6.13 -2.01 11.35
C ARG A 35 -6.31 -2.92 10.13
N LEU A 36 -7.49 -3.54 9.97
CA LEU A 36 -7.81 -4.35 8.79
C LEU A 36 -7.85 -3.51 7.51
N TYR A 37 -8.44 -2.32 7.57
CA TYR A 37 -8.43 -1.37 6.44
C TYR A 37 -7.01 -0.92 6.09
N ALA A 38 -6.22 -0.55 7.10
CA ALA A 38 -4.81 -0.18 6.91
C ALA A 38 -3.99 -1.31 6.28
N ARG A 39 -4.18 -2.56 6.74
CA ARG A 39 -3.52 -3.73 6.15
C ARG A 39 -3.87 -3.90 4.68
N SER A 40 -5.17 -3.91 4.37
CA SER A 40 -5.66 -4.07 3.00
C SER A 40 -5.12 -2.97 2.07
N ALA A 41 -5.08 -1.72 2.53
CA ALA A 41 -4.53 -0.61 1.74
C ALA A 41 -3.03 -0.80 1.44
N ILE A 42 -2.22 -1.14 2.45
CA ILE A 42 -0.79 -1.37 2.27
C ILE A 42 -0.54 -2.54 1.31
N GLU A 43 -1.30 -3.63 1.44
CA GLU A 43 -1.20 -4.78 0.54
C GLU A 43 -1.55 -4.40 -0.90
N LEU A 44 -2.63 -3.63 -1.11
CA LEU A 44 -3.04 -3.16 -2.43
C LEU A 44 -1.91 -2.34 -3.08
N PHE A 45 -1.39 -1.32 -2.41
CA PHE A 45 -0.28 -0.51 -2.93
C PHE A 45 1.01 -1.32 -3.14
N SER A 46 1.29 -2.31 -2.29
CA SER A 46 2.44 -3.20 -2.45
C SER A 46 2.29 -4.16 -3.63
N SER A 47 1.05 -4.54 -3.96
CA SER A 47 0.75 -5.40 -5.10
C SER A 47 0.78 -4.63 -6.43
N GLU A 48 0.27 -3.40 -6.45
CA GLU A 48 0.32 -2.53 -7.63
C GLU A 48 1.75 -2.12 -7.96
N THR A 49 2.57 -1.77 -6.97
CA THR A 49 4.00 -1.45 -7.20
C THR A 49 4.79 -2.63 -7.75
N LYS A 50 4.46 -3.87 -7.38
CA LYS A 50 5.06 -5.06 -8.01
C LYS A 50 4.60 -5.22 -9.46
N ALA A 51 3.31 -5.07 -9.74
CA ALA A 51 2.79 -5.16 -11.10
C ALA A 51 3.41 -4.10 -12.04
N PHE A 52 3.54 -2.85 -11.58
CA PHE A 52 4.20 -1.79 -12.35
C PHE A 52 5.71 -2.05 -12.57
N ASN A 53 6.41 -2.59 -11.58
CA ASN A 53 7.84 -2.92 -11.73
C ASN A 53 8.05 -4.10 -12.68
N ASP A 54 7.18 -5.12 -12.64
CA ASP A 54 7.27 -6.28 -13.52
C ASP A 54 6.93 -5.92 -14.99
N GLU A 55 5.94 -5.05 -15.22
CA GLU A 55 5.65 -4.53 -16.57
C GLU A 55 6.74 -3.57 -17.09
N GLY A 56 7.33 -2.75 -16.22
CA GLY A 56 8.43 -1.85 -16.57
C GLY A 56 9.70 -2.58 -17.01
N ILE A 57 10.05 -3.69 -16.34
CA ILE A 57 11.18 -4.56 -16.71
C ILE A 57 10.93 -5.24 -18.06
N PHE A 58 9.68 -5.64 -18.34
CA PHE A 58 9.32 -6.27 -19.61
C PHE A 58 9.43 -5.29 -20.80
N HIS A 59 9.04 -4.02 -20.61
CA HIS A 59 9.14 -2.99 -21.65
C HIS A 59 10.59 -2.55 -21.95
N GLN A 60 11.49 -2.50 -20.96
CA GLN A 60 12.91 -2.19 -21.21
C GLN A 60 13.67 -3.33 -21.91
N SER A 61 13.32 -4.58 -21.63
CA SER A 61 13.96 -5.77 -22.22
C SER A 61 13.57 -6.01 -23.69
N SER A 62 12.40 -5.51 -24.11
CA SER A 62 11.92 -5.58 -25.50
C SER A 62 12.59 -4.53 -26.40
N LEU A 63 12.87 -3.33 -25.86
CA LEU A 63 13.50 -2.23 -26.61
C LEU A 63 15.00 -2.44 -26.86
N THR A 64 15.70 -3.17 -26.00
CA THR A 64 17.11 -3.50 -26.17
C THR A 64 17.35 -4.60 -27.21
N ASN A 65 16.46 -5.60 -27.29
CA ASN A 65 16.56 -6.66 -28.31
C ASN A 65 16.23 -6.19 -29.73
N LYS A 66 15.37 -5.17 -29.89
CA LYS A 66 15.04 -4.62 -31.21
C LYS A 66 16.14 -3.76 -31.83
N LYS A 67 17.12 -3.31 -31.02
CA LYS A 67 18.24 -2.48 -31.48
C LYS A 67 19.45 -3.28 -31.98
N MET A 68 19.49 -4.61 -31.76
CA MET A 68 20.58 -5.48 -32.23
C MET A 68 20.30 -6.24 -33.54
N HIS A 69 19.13 -6.06 -34.16
CA HIS A 69 18.75 -6.73 -35.43
C HIS A 69 18.66 -5.78 -36.64
N LEU A 70 19.09 -4.53 -36.52
CA LEU A 70 19.36 -3.66 -37.67
C LEU A 70 20.87 -3.58 -37.89
N HIS A 71 21.42 -4.58 -38.57
CA HIS A 71 22.67 -4.48 -39.31
C HIS A 71 22.52 -5.22 -40.64
#